data_AF-A0A914RE94-F1
#
_entry.id   AF-A0A914RE94-F1
#
_cell.length_a   1.000
_cell.length_b   1.000
_cell.length_c   1.000
_cell.angle_alpha   90.00
_cell.angle_beta   90.00
_cell.angle_gamma   90.00
#
_symmetry.space_group_name_H-M   'P 1'
#
loop_
_entity.id
_entity.type
_entity.pdbx_description
1 polymer ?
#
loop_
_entity_poly.entity_id
_entity_poly.type
_entity_poly.pdbx_seq_one_letter_code
_entity_poly.pdbx_strand_id
1 'polypeptide(L)'
;MFAGHSSDKIHCLSETTKLRLYNSIALGASALFMIALAFIPKDYPVTGIFVMTLSTSMFGFNGGGFNKCATLVSRQYSQFVLGNIQLLWCIAMLICPILVNSLLGDGTVYDWRTVYLLHAVILLVTNAIFCFLATAKPASWTGEEPLP
;
A
#
# COMPACT_ATOMS: atom_id res chain seq x y z
N MET A 1 -3.29 -14.17 -6.77
CA MET A 1 -2.84 -15.57 -6.89
C MET A 1 -1.33 -15.69 -7.17
N PHE A 2 -0.74 -14.97 -8.14
CA PHE A 2 0.71 -15.05 -8.42
C PHE A 2 1.63 -14.61 -7.27
N ALA A 3 1.31 -13.53 -6.55
CA ALA A 3 2.13 -13.09 -5.41
C ALA A 3 2.19 -14.13 -4.26
N GLY A 4 1.14 -14.93 -4.07
CA GLY A 4 1.12 -16.04 -3.11
C GLY A 4 2.03 -17.19 -3.54
N HIS A 5 1.96 -17.57 -4.82
CA HIS A 5 2.81 -18.63 -5.37
C HIS A 5 4.30 -18.25 -5.44
N SER A 6 4.60 -16.98 -5.76
CA SER A 6 5.97 -16.46 -5.72
C SER A 6 6.49 -16.31 -4.30
N SER A 7 5.62 -15.99 -3.33
CA SER A 7 5.98 -15.94 -1.91
C SER A 7 6.42 -17.31 -1.41
N ASP A 8 5.74 -18.41 -1.79
CA ASP A 8 6.11 -19.76 -1.33
C ASP A 8 7.42 -20.28 -1.94
N LYS A 9 7.82 -19.81 -3.12
CA LYS A 9 9.04 -20.29 -3.80
C LYS A 9 10.34 -19.67 -3.31
N ILE A 10 10.32 -18.67 -2.42
CA ILE A 10 11.52 -18.07 -1.86
C ILE A 10 11.73 -18.61 -0.44
N HIS A 11 12.46 -19.72 -0.34
CA HIS A 11 12.86 -20.36 0.93
C HIS A 11 14.02 -19.66 1.65
N CYS A 12 14.71 -18.72 0.98
CA CYS A 12 15.93 -18.11 1.51
C CYS A 12 15.70 -16.86 2.38
N LEU A 13 14.46 -16.36 2.49
CA LEU A 13 14.15 -15.13 3.24
C LEU A 13 13.13 -15.42 4.35
N SER A 14 13.35 -14.80 5.52
CA SER A 14 12.37 -14.79 6.61
C SER A 14 11.01 -14.30 6.10
N GLU A 15 9.90 -14.92 6.53
CA GLU A 15 8.55 -14.47 6.19
C GLU A 15 8.35 -12.98 6.47
N THR A 16 8.98 -12.43 7.53
CA THR A 16 8.93 -10.99 7.83
C THR A 16 9.61 -10.15 6.76
N THR A 17 10.78 -10.56 6.28
CA THR A 17 11.52 -9.87 5.21
C THR A 17 10.75 -9.92 3.89
N LYS A 18 10.06 -11.04 3.62
CA LYS A 18 9.21 -11.21 2.46
C LYS A 18 8.03 -10.22 2.47
N LEU A 19 7.32 -10.12 3.60
CA LEU A 19 6.23 -9.15 3.79
C LEU A 19 6.71 -7.71 3.56
N ARG A 20 7.88 -7.35 4.12
CA ARG A 20 8.48 -6.01 3.96
C ARG A 20 8.85 -5.72 2.50
N LEU A 21 9.41 -6.70 1.79
CA LEU A 21 9.76 -6.57 0.38
C LEU A 21 8.52 -6.36 -0.49
N TYR A 22 7.49 -7.21 -0.33
CA TYR A 22 6.24 -7.07 -1.09
C TYR A 22 5.55 -5.73 -0.82
N ASN A 23 5.51 -5.27 0.43
CA ASN A 23 4.94 -3.98 0.77
C ASN A 23 5.77 -2.81 0.22
N SER A 24 7.10 -2.93 0.23
CA SER A 24 7.99 -1.93 -0.35
C SER A 24 7.87 -1.84 -1.86
N ILE A 25 7.67 -2.97 -2.55
CA ILE A 25 7.36 -2.96 -3.98
C ILE A 25 5.99 -2.30 -4.21
N ALA A 26 4.98 -2.64 -3.41
CA ALA A 26 3.64 -2.10 -3.57
C ALA A 26 3.60 -0.57 -3.38
N LEU A 27 4.07 -0.09 -2.24
CA LEU A 27 3.98 1.33 -1.86
C LEU A 27 5.15 2.15 -2.40
N GLY A 28 6.37 1.61 -2.37
CA GLY A 28 7.57 2.30 -2.83
C GLY A 28 7.60 2.46 -4.35
N ALA A 29 7.31 1.40 -5.13
CA ALA A 29 7.25 1.54 -6.59
C ALA A 29 6.08 2.44 -7.01
N SER A 30 4.92 2.32 -6.34
CA SER A 30 3.78 3.23 -6.57
C SER A 30 4.15 4.69 -6.31
N ALA A 31 4.89 4.99 -5.23
CA ALA A 31 5.36 6.33 -4.94
C ALA A 31 6.32 6.87 -6.01
N LEU A 32 7.23 6.03 -6.53
CA LEU A 32 8.13 6.43 -7.62
C LEU A 32 7.34 6.77 -8.91
N PHE A 33 6.32 5.98 -9.24
CA PHE A 33 5.46 6.27 -10.39
C PHE A 33 4.62 7.54 -10.17
N MET A 34 4.15 7.81 -8.95
CA MET A 34 3.46 9.06 -8.62
C MET A 34 4.38 10.29 -8.71
N ILE A 35 5.64 10.17 -8.28
CA ILE A 35 6.64 11.22 -8.48
C ILE A 35 6.87 11.44 -9.98
N ALA A 36 7.06 10.37 -10.75
CA ALA A 36 7.22 10.48 -12.20
C ALA A 36 6.02 11.18 -12.86
N LEU A 37 4.80 10.83 -12.47
CA LEU A 37 3.56 11.45 -12.96
C LEU A 37 3.52 12.97 -12.69
N ALA A 38 4.05 13.41 -11.54
CA ALA A 38 4.13 14.82 -11.19
C ALA A 38 5.02 15.66 -12.12
N PHE A 39 5.92 15.05 -12.90
CA PHE A 39 6.80 15.76 -13.85
C PHE A 39 6.37 15.58 -15.32
N ILE A 40 5.31 14.82 -15.61
CA ILE A 40 4.84 14.63 -16.98
C ILE A 40 4.12 15.90 -17.46
N PRO A 41 4.55 16.52 -18.58
CA PRO A 41 3.87 17.69 -19.13
C PRO A 41 2.51 17.31 -19.72
N LYS A 42 1.59 18.30 -19.72
CA LYS A 42 0.20 18.15 -20.19
C LYS A 42 0.07 17.65 -21.63
N ASP A 43 1.09 17.84 -22.44
CA ASP A 43 1.09 17.53 -23.87
C ASP A 43 1.09 16.02 -24.16
N TYR A 44 1.34 15.17 -23.15
CA TYR A 44 1.36 13.71 -23.28
C TYR A 44 0.34 13.01 -22.34
N PRO A 45 -0.98 13.18 -22.57
CA PRO A 45 -2.01 12.63 -21.69
C PRO A 45 -2.01 11.09 -21.66
N VAL A 46 -1.67 10.43 -22.77
CA VAL A 46 -1.60 8.96 -22.86
C VAL A 46 -0.51 8.42 -21.93
N THR A 47 0.66 9.07 -21.90
CA THR A 47 1.77 8.69 -21.02
C THR A 47 1.39 8.90 -19.56
N GLY A 48 0.68 9.98 -19.23
CA GLY A 48 0.16 10.23 -17.88
C GLY A 48 -0.80 9.13 -17.39
N ILE A 49 -1.77 8.75 -18.22
CA ILE A 49 -2.73 7.67 -17.91
C ILE A 49 -2.01 6.33 -17.72
N PHE A 50 -1.01 6.05 -18.57
CA PHE A 50 -0.22 4.82 -18.47
C PHE A 50 0.54 4.74 -17.14
N VAL A 51 1.23 5.81 -16.74
CA VAL A 51 1.98 5.86 -15.47
C VAL A 51 1.04 5.80 -14.26
N MET A 52 -0.12 6.47 -14.32
CA MET A 52 -1.14 6.38 -13.28
C MET A 52 -1.70 4.95 -13.13
N THR A 53 -1.92 4.26 -14.25
CA THR A 53 -2.39 2.87 -14.27
C THR A 53 -1.33 1.93 -13.70
N LEU A 54 -0.05 2.12 -14.04
CA LEU A 54 1.06 1.36 -13.47
C LEU A 54 1.15 1.56 -11.95
N SER A 55 1.09 2.81 -11.48
CA SER A 55 1.06 3.12 -10.05
C SER A 55 -0.10 2.42 -9.33
N THR A 56 -1.30 2.49 -9.89
CA THR A 56 -2.50 1.87 -9.30
C THR A 56 -2.38 0.35 -9.28
N SER A 57 -1.80 -0.24 -10.33
CA SER A 57 -1.58 -1.69 -10.43
C SER A 57 -0.64 -2.21 -9.35
N MET A 58 0.34 -1.39 -8.91
CA MET A 58 1.25 -1.77 -7.83
C MET A 58 0.55 -1.98 -6.49
N PHE A 59 -0.61 -1.33 -6.26
CA PHE A 59 -1.38 -1.58 -5.03
C PHE A 59 -1.89 -3.02 -4.92
N GLY A 60 -2.00 -3.77 -6.03
CA GLY A 60 -2.36 -5.18 -6.02
C GLY A 60 -1.38 -6.07 -5.22
N PHE A 61 -0.13 -5.64 -5.04
CA PHE A 61 0.86 -6.34 -4.23
C PHE A 61 0.64 -6.17 -2.71
N ASN A 62 -0.19 -5.21 -2.26
CA ASN A 62 -0.56 -5.08 -0.84
C ASN A 62 -1.28 -6.32 -0.30
N GLY A 63 -1.86 -7.15 -1.17
CA GLY A 63 -2.41 -8.45 -0.80
C GLY A 63 -1.34 -9.39 -0.20
N GLY A 64 -0.12 -9.38 -0.76
CA GLY A 64 1.02 -10.19 -0.29
C GLY A 64 1.88 -9.52 0.78
N GLY A 65 1.74 -8.21 0.98
CA GLY A 65 2.43 -7.43 2.01
C GLY A 65 1.53 -7.19 3.23
N PHE A 66 0.97 -5.98 3.34
CA PHE A 66 0.16 -5.53 4.47
C PHE A 66 -0.99 -6.49 4.84
N ASN A 67 -1.80 -6.95 3.88
CA ASN A 67 -2.94 -7.81 4.20
C ASN A 67 -2.49 -9.18 4.73
N LYS A 68 -1.48 -9.79 4.11
CA LYS A 68 -0.88 -11.05 4.61
C LYS A 68 -0.23 -10.85 5.99
N CYS A 69 0.41 -9.71 6.24
CA CYS A 69 0.96 -9.38 7.55
C CYS A 69 -0.14 -9.30 8.61
N ALA A 70 -1.24 -8.60 8.31
CA ALA A 70 -2.37 -8.46 9.23
C ALA A 70 -2.98 -9.82 9.57
N THR A 71 -3.15 -10.73 8.60
CA THR A 71 -3.67 -12.08 8.85
C THR A 71 -2.72 -12.94 9.67
N LEU A 72 -1.42 -12.91 9.39
CA LEU A 72 -0.42 -13.69 10.13
C LEU A 72 -0.31 -13.27 11.59
N VAL A 73 -0.38 -11.96 11.86
CA VAL A 73 -0.29 -11.42 13.23
C VAL A 73 -1.53 -11.73 14.06
N SER A 74 -2.71 -11.74 13.44
CA SER A 74 -4.01 -11.88 14.12
C SER A 74 -4.57 -13.31 14.13
N ARG A 75 -4.03 -14.22 13.32
CA ARG A 75 -4.41 -15.65 13.26
C ARG A 75 -5.93 -15.87 13.22
N GLN A 76 -6.51 -16.49 14.23
CA GLN A 76 -7.95 -16.80 14.32
C GLN A 76 -8.84 -15.56 14.36
N TYR A 77 -8.30 -14.40 14.75
CA TYR A 77 -9.03 -13.13 14.78
C TYR A 77 -8.83 -12.29 13.51
N SER A 78 -8.24 -12.88 12.46
CA SER A 78 -7.93 -12.17 11.22
C SER A 78 -9.13 -11.59 10.51
N GLN A 79 -10.27 -12.27 10.50
CA GLN A 79 -11.50 -11.74 9.91
C GLN A 79 -11.98 -10.47 10.63
N PHE A 80 -11.89 -10.44 11.96
CA PHE A 80 -12.25 -9.26 12.75
C PHE A 80 -11.29 -8.09 12.48
N VAL A 81 -9.98 -8.35 12.50
CA VAL A 81 -8.97 -7.30 12.27
C VAL A 81 -9.07 -6.74 10.84
N LEU A 82 -9.20 -7.60 9.83
CA LEU A 82 -9.39 -7.17 8.44
C LEU A 82 -10.70 -6.40 8.24
N GLY A 83 -11.77 -6.78 8.93
CA GLY A 83 -13.03 -6.03 8.90
C GLY A 83 -12.88 -4.59 9.39
N ASN A 84 -12.13 -4.38 10.48
CA ASN A 84 -11.82 -3.04 10.99
C ASN A 84 -10.94 -2.24 10.01
N ILE A 85 -9.95 -2.88 9.39
CA ILE A 85 -9.12 -2.27 8.35
C ILE A 85 -9.98 -1.82 7.16
N GLN A 86 -10.90 -2.66 6.71
CA GLN A 86 -11.80 -2.34 5.60
C GLN A 86 -12.72 -1.15 5.93
N LEU A 87 -13.24 -1.09 7.16
CA LEU A 87 -14.03 0.06 7.61
C LEU A 87 -13.22 1.36 7.54
N LEU A 88 -11.96 1.34 8.00
CA LEU A 88 -11.08 2.49 7.91
C LEU A 88 -10.81 2.90 6.46
N TRP A 89 -10.63 1.95 5.54
CA TRP A 89 -10.51 2.24 4.11
C TRP A 89 -11.76 2.90 3.54
N CYS A 90 -12.95 2.43 3.90
CA CYS A 90 -14.20 3.06 3.46
C CYS A 90 -14.29 4.51 3.93
N ILE A 91 -13.94 4.79 5.19
CA ILE A 91 -13.90 6.15 5.74
C ILE A 91 -12.89 7.01 4.97
N ALA A 92 -11.68 6.49 4.74
CA ALA A 92 -10.66 7.19 3.97
C ALA A 92 -11.12 7.50 2.54
N MET A 93 -11.81 6.57 1.87
CA MET A 93 -12.36 6.78 0.52
C MET A 93 -13.42 7.88 0.48
N LEU A 94 -14.21 8.05 1.53
CA LEU A 94 -15.19 9.15 1.63
C LEU A 94 -14.53 10.51 1.87
N ILE A 95 -13.44 10.54 2.64
CA ILE A 95 -12.71 11.78 2.98
C ILE A 95 -11.80 12.24 1.83
N CYS A 96 -11.21 11.31 1.09
CA CYS A 96 -10.26 11.57 0.01
C CYS A 96 -10.73 12.64 -1.00
N PRO A 97 -11.94 12.58 -1.60
CA PRO A 97 -12.38 13.59 -2.56
C PRO A 97 -12.54 14.99 -1.94
N ILE A 98 -12.92 15.08 -0.66
CA ILE A 98 -13.06 16.36 0.06
C ILE A 98 -11.67 17.00 0.22
N LEU A 99 -10.68 16.21 0.64
CA LEU A 99 -9.30 16.68 0.77
C LEU A 99 -8.70 17.10 -0.58
N VAL A 100 -8.87 16.28 -1.62
CA VAL A 100 -8.35 16.59 -2.96
C VAL A 100 -9.01 17.85 -3.51
N ASN A 101 -10.32 18.02 -3.32
CA ASN A 101 -11.01 19.24 -3.73
C ASN A 101 -10.48 20.48 -3.00
N SER A 102 -10.19 20.38 -1.69
CA SER A 102 -9.60 21.49 -0.93
C SER A 102 -8.18 21.86 -1.36
N LEU A 103 -7.42 20.90 -1.92
CA LEU A 103 -6.06 21.11 -2.43
C LEU A 103 -6.04 21.65 -3.86
N LEU A 104 -7.12 21.45 -4.61
CA LEU A 104 -7.30 21.94 -5.97
C LEU A 104 -7.90 23.35 -5.91
N GLY A 105 -7.08 24.37 -5.64
CA GLY A 105 -7.53 25.76 -5.64
C GLY A 105 -8.12 26.19 -6.99
N ASP A 106 -7.29 26.23 -8.02
CA ASP A 106 -7.68 26.62 -9.39
C ASP A 106 -7.67 25.43 -10.37
N GLY A 107 -7.37 24.22 -9.88
CA GLY A 107 -7.30 23.01 -10.70
C GLY A 107 -6.14 23.01 -11.70
N THR A 108 -5.09 23.78 -11.42
CA THR A 108 -3.93 23.92 -12.32
C THR A 108 -3.03 22.67 -12.28
N VAL A 109 -2.09 22.56 -13.22
CA VAL A 109 -1.09 21.47 -13.22
C VAL A 109 -0.23 21.50 -11.97
N TYR A 110 0.04 22.69 -11.45
CA TYR A 110 0.84 22.85 -10.24
C TYR A 110 0.09 22.31 -9.01
N ASP A 111 -1.24 22.48 -8.96
CA ASP A 111 -2.08 21.92 -7.89
C ASP A 111 -2.06 20.38 -7.94
N TRP A 112 -2.28 19.80 -9.13
CA TRP A 112 -2.22 18.35 -9.33
C TRP A 112 -0.84 17.76 -9.04
N ARG A 113 0.23 18.45 -9.43
CA ARG A 113 1.61 18.07 -9.10
C ARG A 113 1.81 18.02 -7.58
N THR A 114 1.28 18.99 -6.85
CA THR A 114 1.33 19.03 -5.39
C THR A 114 0.58 17.85 -4.78
N VAL A 115 -0.62 17.53 -5.29
CA VAL A 115 -1.40 16.36 -4.85
C VAL A 115 -0.61 15.06 -5.06
N TYR A 116 -0.02 14.84 -6.25
CA TYR A 116 0.75 13.62 -6.52
C TYR A 116 2.01 13.50 -5.66
N LEU A 117 2.72 14.60 -5.45
CA LEU A 117 3.92 14.61 -4.59
C LEU A 117 3.56 14.36 -3.12
N LEU A 118 2.50 15.00 -2.61
CA LEU A 118 2.00 14.74 -1.25
C LEU A 118 1.61 13.27 -1.09
N HIS A 119 0.92 12.70 -2.09
CA HIS A 119 0.54 11.29 -2.06
C HIS A 119 1.78 10.37 -2.05
N ALA A 120 2.79 10.66 -2.87
CA ALA A 120 4.03 9.91 -2.88
C ALA A 120 4.78 9.97 -1.53
N VAL A 121 4.82 11.13 -0.88
CA VAL A 121 5.42 11.28 0.46
C VAL A 121 4.68 10.43 1.48
N ILE A 122 3.34 10.46 1.48
CA ILE A 122 2.52 9.64 2.40
C ILE A 122 2.81 8.15 2.19
N LEU A 123 2.90 7.70 0.93
CA LEU A 123 3.20 6.30 0.59
C LEU A 123 4.60 5.89 1.09
N LEU A 124 5.62 6.74 0.91
CA LEU A 124 6.98 6.47 1.37
C LEU A 124 7.08 6.42 2.90
N VAL A 125 6.46 7.38 3.60
CA VAL A 125 6.44 7.41 5.08
C VAL A 125 5.72 6.19 5.63
N THR A 126 4.56 5.85 5.07
CA THR A 126 3.79 4.67 5.48
C THR A 126 4.58 3.39 5.22
N ASN A 127 5.27 3.30 4.08
CA ASN A 127 6.13 2.16 3.78
C ASN A 127 7.31 2.05 4.76
N ALA A 128 7.93 3.17 5.12
CA ALA A 128 9.00 3.18 6.11
C ALA A 128 8.51 2.66 7.47
N ILE A 129 7.37 3.17 7.95
CA ILE A 129 6.72 2.70 9.19
C ILE A 129 6.44 1.20 9.11
N PHE A 130 5.87 0.72 7.99
CA PHE A 130 5.61 -0.70 7.79
C PHE A 130 6.91 -1.52 7.82
N CYS A 131 7.98 -1.06 7.18
CA CYS A 131 9.26 -1.77 7.20
C CYS A 131 9.85 -1.91 8.61
N PHE A 132 9.63 -0.94 9.50
CA PHE A 132 10.07 -1.03 10.90
C PHE A 132 9.15 -1.93 11.75
N LEU A 133 7.83 -1.79 11.59
CA LEU A 133 6.85 -2.44 12.47
C LEU A 133 6.39 -3.83 12.00
N ALA A 134 6.53 -4.15 10.71
CA ALA A 134 6.03 -5.40 10.16
C ALA A 134 6.74 -6.59 10.79
N THR A 135 5.93 -7.54 11.25
CA THR A 135 6.34 -8.81 11.83
C THR A 135 5.43 -9.92 11.32
N ALA A 136 6.00 -11.08 11.00
CA ALA A 136 5.23 -12.28 10.67
C ALA A 136 4.91 -13.12 11.91
N LYS A 137 5.34 -12.68 13.11
CA LYS A 137 5.08 -13.41 14.36
C LYS A 137 3.65 -13.14 14.84
N PRO A 138 2.99 -14.15 15.44
CA PRO A 138 1.70 -13.94 16.08
C PRO A 138 1.79 -12.91 17.19
N ALA A 139 0.73 -12.13 17.38
CA ALA A 139 0.64 -11.23 18.51
C ALA A 139 0.40 -11.98 19.82
N SER A 140 0.88 -11.43 20.94
CA SER A 140 0.77 -12.05 22.28
C SER A 140 -0.67 -12.34 22.71
N TRP A 141 -1.63 -11.57 22.22
CA TRP A 141 -3.06 -11.72 22.51
C TRP A 141 -3.74 -12.83 21.69
N THR A 142 -3.03 -13.45 20.73
CA THR A 142 -3.57 -14.57 19.95
C THR A 142 -3.46 -15.94 20.64
N GLY A 143 -2.89 -16.00 21.86
CA GLY A 143 -2.81 -17.23 22.66
C GLY A 143 -1.85 -18.29 22.06
N GLU A 144 -1.09 -18.96 22.91
CA GLU A 144 -0.26 -20.12 22.53
C GLU A 144 -1.07 -21.41 22.39
N GLU A 145 -2.30 -21.37 21.89
CA GLU A 145 -3.01 -22.63 21.63
C GLU A 145 -2.36 -23.31 20.42
N PRO A 146 -1.77 -24.53 20.59
CA PRO A 146 -1.34 -25.33 19.46
C PRO A 146 -2.58 -25.61 18.62
N LEU A 147 -2.45 -25.47 17.30
CA LEU A 147 -3.49 -25.90 16.37
C LEU A 147 -3.85 -27.37 16.67
N PRO A 148 -5.14 -27.75 16.76
CA PRO A 148 -5.54 -29.15 16.79
C PRO A 148 -5.12 -29.91 15.52
#